data_AF-A0A9P0CWW0-F1
#
_entry.id   AF-A0A9P0CWW0-F1
#
_cell.length_a   1.000
_cell.length_b   1.000
_cell.length_c   1.000
_cell.angle_alpha   90.00
_cell.angle_beta   90.00
_cell.angle_gamma   90.00
#
_symmetry.space_group_name_H-M   'P 1'
#
loop_
_entity.id
_entity.type
_entity.pdbx_description
1 polymer ?
#
loop_
_entity_poly.entity_id
_entity_poly.type
_entity_poly.pdbx_seq_one_letter_code
_entity_poly.pdbx_strand_id
1 'polypeptide(L)'
;MLQIGKKEKETTFFSFGAFDGIKQSAKHYDDGRDFRWRPLRWIRVEKASPFQMKCKETLSGDFNFYIVNWKSTKVGKPRSTMQLKPLYDHPINIKHSKYKDLMTLLDFIPTVYHDFDKELPHDGLPP
;
A
#
# COMPACT_ATOMS: atom_id res chain seq x y z
N MET A 1 29.04 -17.15 17.04
CA MET A 1 28.45 -17.57 15.75
C MET A 1 27.33 -16.59 15.41
N LEU A 2 27.60 -15.62 14.53
CA LEU A 2 26.60 -14.67 14.07
C LEU A 2 25.82 -15.33 12.92
N GLN A 3 24.50 -15.43 13.09
CA GLN A 3 23.61 -15.93 12.05
C GLN A 3 23.62 -14.96 10.87
N ILE A 4 24.12 -15.43 9.73
CA ILE A 4 24.08 -14.73 8.46
C ILE A 4 22.61 -14.50 8.11
N GLY A 5 22.23 -13.22 8.00
CA GLY A 5 20.87 -12.78 7.74
C GLY A 5 20.28 -13.47 6.52
N LYS A 6 19.07 -14.01 6.69
CA LYS A 6 18.20 -14.34 5.56
C LYS A 6 18.08 -13.10 4.69
N LYS A 7 18.57 -13.17 3.44
CA LYS A 7 18.16 -12.23 2.39
C LYS A 7 16.66 -12.45 2.17
N GLU A 8 15.82 -11.65 2.85
CA GLU A 8 14.40 -11.56 2.50
C GLU A 8 14.31 -11.11 1.05
N LYS A 9 13.59 -11.88 0.24
CA LYS A 9 13.33 -11.51 -1.15
C LYS A 9 12.49 -10.24 -1.13
N GLU A 10 12.96 -9.21 -1.80
CA GLU A 10 12.29 -7.91 -1.98
C GLU A 10 11.05 -8.04 -2.88
N THR A 11 10.03 -8.74 -2.42
CA THR A 11 8.69 -8.79 -3.03
C THR A 11 7.65 -8.19 -2.09
N THR A 12 7.97 -7.03 -1.52
CA THR A 12 7.03 -6.22 -0.72
C THR A 12 6.14 -5.31 -1.58
N PHE A 13 6.45 -5.16 -2.87
CA PHE A 13 5.67 -4.36 -3.80
C PHE A 13 4.80 -5.25 -4.70
N PHE A 14 3.51 -4.94 -4.74
CA PHE A 14 2.52 -5.66 -5.53
C PHE A 14 1.89 -4.73 -6.56
N SER A 15 1.54 -5.29 -7.72
CA SER A 15 0.82 -4.55 -8.75
C SER A 15 -0.63 -4.31 -8.35
N PHE A 16 -1.12 -3.09 -8.64
CA PHE A 16 -2.54 -2.74 -8.51
C PHE A 16 -3.40 -3.22 -9.69
N GLY A 17 -2.82 -3.85 -10.73
CA GLY A 17 -3.59 -4.31 -11.90
C GLY A 17 -4.70 -5.32 -11.54
N ALA A 18 -4.57 -6.02 -10.41
CA ALA A 18 -5.64 -6.88 -9.91
C ALA A 18 -6.93 -6.09 -9.55
N PHE A 19 -6.84 -4.78 -9.29
CA PHE A 19 -7.97 -3.93 -8.91
C PHE A 19 -8.77 -3.40 -10.10
N ASP A 20 -8.23 -3.43 -11.33
CA ASP A 20 -8.87 -2.82 -12.51
C ASP A 20 -10.24 -3.46 -12.86
N GLY A 21 -10.45 -4.72 -12.48
CA GLY A 21 -11.73 -5.42 -12.65
C GLY A 21 -12.72 -5.24 -11.50
N ILE A 22 -12.31 -4.62 -10.39
CA ILE A 22 -13.13 -4.51 -9.18
C ILE A 22 -14.05 -3.29 -9.30
N LYS A 23 -15.26 -3.52 -9.81
CA LYS A 23 -16.34 -2.53 -9.71
C LYS A 23 -16.82 -2.44 -8.26
N GLN A 24 -16.38 -1.41 -7.54
CA GLN A 24 -16.96 -1.07 -6.25
C GLN A 24 -18.40 -0.59 -6.48
N SER A 25 -19.36 -1.17 -5.77
CA SER A 25 -20.72 -0.63 -5.73
C SER A 25 -20.68 0.72 -5.04
N ALA A 26 -21.38 1.72 -5.57
CA ALA A 26 -21.63 2.97 -4.85
C ALA A 26 -22.18 2.64 -3.46
N LYS A 27 -21.59 3.26 -2.44
CA LYS A 27 -22.05 3.16 -1.07
C LYS A 27 -22.90 4.38 -0.76
N HIS A 28 -23.85 4.19 0.13
CA HIS A 28 -24.70 5.26 0.63
C HIS A 28 -24.56 5.30 2.14
N TYR A 29 -24.79 6.47 2.70
CA TYR A 29 -25.03 6.63 4.12
C TYR A 29 -26.36 5.96 4.51
N ASP A 30 -26.57 5.80 5.80
CA ASP A 30 -27.82 5.33 6.39
C ASP A 30 -29.04 6.20 6.05
N ASP A 31 -28.82 7.49 5.79
CA ASP A 31 -29.84 8.43 5.32
C ASP A 31 -30.13 8.37 3.81
N GLY A 32 -29.44 7.50 3.06
CA GLY A 32 -29.61 7.31 1.61
C GLY A 32 -28.80 8.26 0.73
N ARG A 33 -28.07 9.24 1.29
CA ARG A 33 -27.16 10.09 0.51
C ARG A 33 -25.97 9.30 -0.01
N ASP A 34 -25.43 9.71 -1.15
CA ASP A 34 -24.22 9.12 -1.73
C ASP A 34 -23.01 9.32 -0.81
N PHE A 35 -22.31 8.22 -0.53
CA PHE A 35 -21.08 8.26 0.20
C PHE A 35 -19.96 8.89 -0.64
N ARG A 36 -19.33 9.94 -0.12
CA ARG A 36 -18.20 10.62 -0.75
C ARG A 36 -17.02 10.63 0.21
N TRP A 37 -15.86 10.19 -0.25
CA TRP A 37 -14.63 10.19 0.57
C TRP A 37 -14.11 11.60 0.87
N ARG A 38 -14.14 12.48 -0.14
CA ARG A 38 -13.50 13.81 -0.08
C ARG A 38 -13.93 14.71 1.09
N PRO A 39 -15.23 14.81 1.46
CA PRO A 39 -15.65 15.70 2.55
C PRO A 39 -15.42 15.13 3.95
N LEU A 40 -15.03 13.85 4.10
CA LEU A 40 -14.87 13.23 5.41
C LEU A 40 -13.72 13.87 6.18
N ARG A 41 -13.98 14.19 7.45
CA ARG A 41 -12.96 14.71 8.37
C ARG A 41 -12.70 13.79 9.56
N TRP A 42 -13.65 12.91 9.88
CA TRP A 42 -13.54 12.00 11.00
C TRP A 42 -14.13 10.64 10.63
N ILE A 43 -13.33 9.58 10.87
CA ILE A 43 -13.73 8.19 10.74
C ILE A 43 -13.57 7.49 12.09
N ARG A 44 -14.56 6.69 12.50
CA ARG A 44 -14.53 5.84 13.69
C ARG A 44 -14.94 4.43 13.31
N VAL A 45 -14.11 3.47 13.73
CA VAL A 45 -14.33 2.03 13.52
C VAL A 45 -14.37 1.35 14.88
N GLU A 46 -15.36 0.49 15.09
CA GLU A 46 -15.58 -0.22 16.35
C GLU A 46 -15.46 -1.73 16.13
N LYS A 47 -14.73 -2.42 17.02
CA LYS A 47 -14.56 -3.89 16.93
C LYS A 47 -15.90 -4.63 16.99
N ALA A 48 -16.88 -4.07 17.70
CA ALA A 48 -18.22 -4.64 17.83
C ALA A 48 -19.01 -4.64 16.50
N SER A 49 -18.69 -3.72 15.59
CA SER A 49 -19.40 -3.55 14.31
C SER A 49 -18.39 -3.51 13.16
N PRO A 50 -17.78 -4.65 12.78
CA PRO A 50 -16.64 -4.69 11.86
C PRO A 50 -16.95 -4.23 10.43
N PHE A 51 -18.24 -4.20 10.05
CA PHE A 51 -18.67 -3.76 8.73
C PHE A 51 -19.35 -2.39 8.74
N GLN A 52 -19.41 -1.71 9.88
CA GLN A 52 -19.97 -0.37 9.96
C GLN A 52 -18.84 0.63 10.18
N MET A 53 -18.86 1.69 9.37
CA MET A 53 -17.99 2.84 9.56
C MET A 53 -18.85 4.03 9.96
N LYS A 54 -18.53 4.62 11.11
CA LYS A 54 -19.13 5.87 11.56
C LYS A 54 -18.26 7.01 11.04
N CYS A 55 -18.84 7.98 10.35
CA CYS A 55 -18.07 9.09 9.79
C CYS A 55 -18.83 10.42 9.84
N LYS A 56 -18.08 11.53 9.82
CA LYS A 56 -18.64 12.87 9.74
C LYS A 56 -17.73 13.81 8.97
N GLU A 57 -18.34 14.85 8.41
CA GLU A 57 -17.68 15.86 7.57
C GLU A 57 -17.16 17.07 8.38
N THR A 58 -17.37 17.04 9.70
CA THR A 58 -16.98 18.10 10.63
C THR A 58 -16.15 17.53 11.78
N LEU A 59 -15.36 18.38 12.43
CA LEU A 59 -14.62 18.01 13.64
C LEU A 59 -15.38 18.38 14.93
N SER A 60 -16.52 19.06 14.81
CA SER A 60 -17.33 19.46 15.98
C SER A 60 -17.86 18.24 16.73
N GLY A 61 -17.83 18.27 18.06
CA GLY A 61 -18.30 17.20 18.93
C GLY A 61 -19.83 16.99 18.86
N ASP A 62 -20.57 18.06 18.58
CA ASP A 62 -22.04 18.08 18.62
C ASP A 62 -22.70 17.44 17.39
N PHE A 63 -21.91 17.19 16.34
CA PHE A 63 -22.42 16.60 15.11
C PHE A 63 -22.47 15.07 15.21
N ASN A 64 -23.67 14.52 14.96
CA ASN A 64 -23.90 13.09 14.87
C ASN A 64 -23.09 12.45 13.74
N PHE A 65 -22.70 11.19 13.94
CA PHE A 65 -22.03 10.40 12.91
C PHE A 65 -23.06 9.82 11.94
N TYR A 66 -22.71 9.83 10.65
CA TYR A 66 -23.37 9.04 9.63
C TYR A 66 -22.79 7.63 9.60
N ILE A 67 -23.60 6.63 9.26
CA ILE A 67 -23.18 5.24 9.22
C ILE A 67 -23.11 4.76 7.77
N VAL A 68 -21.98 4.16 7.40
CA VAL A 68 -21.80 3.48 6.10
C VAL A 68 -21.61 2.00 6.34
N ASN A 69 -22.40 1.18 5.64
CA ASN A 69 -22.35 -0.28 5.76
C ASN A 69 -21.53 -0.92 4.63
N TRP A 70 -20.43 -1.56 5.03
CA TRP A 70 -19.47 -2.25 4.16
C TRP A 70 -19.80 -3.72 3.95
N LYS A 71 -20.86 -4.25 4.59
CA LYS A 71 -21.31 -5.61 4.35
C LYS A 71 -21.68 -5.78 2.88
N SER A 72 -21.29 -6.91 2.29
CA SER A 72 -21.70 -7.26 0.93
C SER A 72 -23.21 -7.43 0.89
N THR A 73 -23.88 -6.71 0.01
CA THR A 73 -25.31 -6.90 -0.29
C THR A 73 -25.54 -8.09 -1.23
N LYS A 74 -24.49 -8.59 -1.89
CA LYS A 74 -24.58 -9.78 -2.76
C LYS A 74 -24.47 -11.03 -1.90
N VAL A 75 -25.61 -11.71 -1.69
CA VAL A 75 -25.66 -13.06 -1.14
C VAL A 75 -25.19 -14.03 -2.22
N GLY A 76 -24.21 -14.89 -1.92
CA GLY A 76 -23.83 -16.02 -2.77
C GLY A 76 -22.66 -15.84 -3.75
N LYS A 77 -22.12 -14.63 -3.95
CA LYS A 77 -20.88 -14.47 -4.74
C LYS A 77 -19.68 -14.46 -3.78
N PRO A 78 -18.79 -15.49 -3.80
CA PRO A 78 -17.63 -15.50 -2.93
C PRO A 78 -16.79 -14.23 -3.17
N ARG A 79 -16.27 -13.66 -2.09
CA ARG A 79 -15.32 -12.54 -2.17
C ARG A 79 -14.19 -13.02 -3.09
N SER A 80 -13.98 -12.34 -4.22
CA SER A 80 -12.93 -12.75 -5.16
C SER A 80 -11.62 -12.82 -4.40
N THR A 81 -11.00 -13.99 -4.35
CA THR A 81 -9.66 -14.16 -3.79
C THR A 81 -8.72 -13.40 -4.71
N MET A 82 -8.42 -12.17 -4.33
CA MET A 82 -7.56 -11.30 -5.09
C MET A 82 -6.12 -11.76 -4.91
N GLN A 83 -5.57 -12.39 -5.93
CA GLN A 83 -4.16 -12.74 -5.94
C GLN A 83 -3.39 -11.52 -6.41
N LEU A 84 -2.73 -10.85 -5.46
CA LEU A 84 -1.81 -9.78 -5.76
C LEU A 84 -0.59 -10.39 -6.46
N LYS A 85 -0.26 -9.87 -7.65
CA LYS A 85 0.96 -10.24 -8.35
C LYS A 85 2.09 -9.34 -7.88
N PRO A 86 3.31 -9.86 -7.67
CA PRO A 86 4.49 -9.03 -7.45
C PRO A 86 4.57 -7.94 -8.52
N LEU A 87 4.96 -6.73 -8.12
CA LEU A 87 5.16 -5.64 -9.06
C LEU A 87 6.39 -5.89 -9.95
N TYR A 88 7.38 -6.60 -9.40
CA TYR A 88 8.62 -6.96 -10.06
C TYR A 88 8.85 -8.46 -9.90
N ASP A 89 9.22 -9.14 -10.99
CA ASP A 89 9.49 -10.57 -11.01
C ASP A 89 10.91 -10.90 -10.51
N HIS A 90 11.80 -9.91 -10.53
CA HIS A 90 13.20 -9.99 -10.14
C HIS A 90 13.68 -8.61 -9.64
N PRO A 91 14.80 -8.57 -8.88
CA PRO A 91 15.42 -7.31 -8.50
C PRO A 91 15.67 -6.44 -9.73
N ILE A 92 15.31 -5.16 -9.65
CA ILE A 92 15.54 -4.23 -10.74
C ILE A 92 16.95 -3.68 -10.62
N ASN A 93 17.73 -3.86 -11.67
CA ASN A 93 19.01 -3.20 -11.80
C ASN A 93 18.82 -1.68 -11.91
N ILE A 94 19.64 -0.91 -11.21
CA ILE A 94 19.69 0.52 -11.42
C ILE A 94 20.48 0.83 -12.70
N LYS A 95 20.16 1.97 -13.33
CA LYS A 95 20.95 2.46 -14.46
C LYS A 95 22.40 2.71 -14.01
N HIS A 96 23.35 2.38 -14.88
CA HIS A 96 24.77 2.59 -14.57
C HIS A 96 25.11 4.06 -14.27
N SER A 97 24.43 5.02 -14.89
CA SER A 97 24.60 6.45 -14.58
C SER A 97 24.24 6.74 -13.11
N LYS A 98 23.12 6.20 -12.62
CA LYS A 98 22.68 6.36 -11.23
C LYS A 98 23.68 5.74 -10.26
N TYR A 99 24.25 4.58 -10.61
CA TYR A 99 25.29 3.95 -9.80
C TYR A 99 26.53 4.84 -9.66
N LYS A 100 27.01 5.46 -10.76
CA LYS A 100 28.15 6.40 -10.69
C LYS A 100 27.87 7.59 -9.77
N ASP A 101 26.65 8.13 -9.85
CA ASP A 101 26.23 9.23 -8.98
C ASP A 101 26.26 8.78 -7.51
N LEU A 102 25.74 7.59 -7.19
CA LEU A 102 25.78 7.02 -5.84
C LEU A 102 27.22 6.82 -5.34
N MET A 103 28.14 6.34 -6.18
CA MET A 103 29.55 6.18 -5.80
C MET A 103 30.21 7.51 -5.45
N THR A 104 29.84 8.58 -6.14
CA THR A 104 30.34 9.94 -5.84
C THR A 104 29.76 10.48 -4.53
N LEU A 105 28.57 10.03 -4.14
CA LEU A 105 27.90 10.46 -2.92
C LEU A 105 28.36 9.72 -1.66
N LEU A 106 29.15 8.65 -1.79
CA LEU A 106 29.61 7.86 -0.63
C LEU A 106 30.40 8.69 0.38
N ASP A 107 31.13 9.71 -0.06
CA ASP A 107 31.89 10.61 0.83
C ASP A 107 31.00 11.37 1.83
N PHE A 108 29.70 11.47 1.54
CA PHE A 108 28.71 12.15 2.38
C PHE A 108 27.86 11.17 3.23
N ILE A 109 28.08 9.86 3.08
CA ILE A 109 27.30 8.81 3.73
C ILE A 109 28.19 8.09 4.74
N PRO A 110 27.69 7.72 5.94
CA PRO A 110 28.46 6.91 6.88
C PRO A 110 28.95 5.59 6.26
N THR A 111 30.20 5.24 6.54
CA THR A 111 30.89 4.06 5.95
C THR A 111 30.16 2.74 6.19
N VAL A 112 29.35 2.65 7.25
CA VAL A 112 28.52 1.48 7.57
C VAL A 112 27.54 1.13 6.44
N TYR A 113 27.16 2.09 5.60
CA TYR A 113 26.22 1.87 4.49
C TYR A 113 26.90 1.70 3.13
N HIS A 114 28.22 1.91 3.03
CA HIS A 114 28.92 1.92 1.75
C HIS A 114 28.85 0.58 1.03
N ASP A 115 28.92 -0.53 1.76
CA ASP A 115 28.89 -1.87 1.16
C ASP A 115 27.54 -2.13 0.48
N PHE A 116 26.44 -1.64 1.06
CA PHE A 116 25.12 -1.74 0.44
C PHE A 116 25.08 -1.03 -0.91
N ASP A 117 25.53 0.22 -0.98
CA ASP A 117 25.47 1.02 -2.21
C ASP A 117 26.43 0.50 -3.30
N LYS A 118 27.58 -0.05 -2.91
CA LYS A 118 28.57 -0.65 -3.82
C LYS A 118 28.09 -1.97 -4.43
N GLU A 119 27.28 -2.74 -3.69
CA GLU A 119 26.76 -4.04 -4.13
C GLU A 119 25.42 -3.93 -4.90
N LEU A 120 24.92 -2.70 -5.15
CA LEU A 120 23.67 -2.50 -5.87
C LEU A 120 23.76 -3.04 -7.32
N PRO A 121 22.82 -3.91 -7.75
CA PRO A 121 22.79 -4.42 -9.11
C PRO A 121 22.62 -3.29 -10.12
N HIS A 122 23.46 -3.23 -11.15
CA HIS A 122 23.37 -2.18 -12.18
C HIS A 122 23.69 -2.71 -13.58
N ASP A 123 23.09 -2.10 -14.61
CA ASP A 123 23.16 -2.55 -16.03
C ASP A 123 24.55 -2.42 -16.69
N GLY A 124 25.58 -2.04 -15.92
CA GLY A 124 26.93 -1.73 -16.39
C GLY A 124 27.98 -2.81 -16.12
N LEU A 125 27.60 -3.88 -15.42
CA LEU A 125 28.42 -5.07 -15.22
C LEU A 125 27.95 -6.16 -16.19
N PRO A 126 28.85 -6.91 -16.85
CA PRO A 126 28.47 -8.17 -17.47
C PRO A 126 27.99 -9.15 -16.38
N PRO A 127 27.11 -10.11 -16.73
CA PRO A 127 26.59 -11.11 -15.81
C PRO A 127 27.69 -11.96 -15.15
#